data_AF-A0A8G2F5A3-F1
#
_entry.id   AF-A0A8G2F5A3-F1
#
_cell.length_a   1.000
_cell.length_b   1.000
_cell.length_c   1.000
_cell.angle_alpha   90.00
_cell.angle_beta   90.00
_cell.angle_gamma   90.00
#
_symmetry.space_group_name_H-M   'P 1'
#
loop_
_entity.id
_entity.type
_entity.pdbx_description
1 polymer ?
#
loop_
_entity_poly.entity_id
_entity_poly.type
_entity_poly.pdbx_seq_one_letter_code
_entity_poly.pdbx_strand_id
1 'polypeptide(L)' 'MIFVVTKCANCPLLSYVEGQRVCNVGPPSQRPIPEADERPTWCRMRKEQIIIRDFK' A
#
# COMPACT_ATOMS: atom_id res chain seq x y z
N MET A 1 -6.73 -15.88 -1.12
CA MET A 1 -5.78 -15.58 -0.03
C MET A 1 -6.15 -14.23 0.57
N ILE A 2 -6.30 -14.14 1.89
CA ILE A 2 -6.63 -12.88 2.58
C ILE A 2 -5.36 -12.38 3.27
N PHE A 3 -4.94 -11.15 2.96
CA PHE A 3 -3.80 -10.51 3.61
C PHE A 3 -4.29 -9.53 4.67
N VAL A 4 -4.03 -9.83 5.95
CA VAL A 4 -4.23 -8.88 7.05
C VAL A 4 -2.94 -8.08 7.22
N VAL A 5 -2.91 -6.93 6.58
CA VAL A 5 -1.76 -6.01 6.66
C VAL A 5 -1.96 -5.10 7.87
N THR A 6 -0.89 -4.78 8.61
CA THR A 6 -0.89 -3.73 9.67
C THR A 6 0.16 -2.65 9.43
N LYS A 7 1.23 -2.95 8.67
CA LYS A 7 2.32 -2.04 8.30
C LYS A 7 2.57 -2.06 6.79
N CYS A 8 3.08 -0.95 6.23
CA CYS A 8 3.35 -0.85 4.79
C CYS A 8 4.41 -1.86 4.29
N ALA A 9 5.39 -2.22 5.11
CA ALA A 9 6.41 -3.23 4.75
C ALA A 9 5.84 -4.61 4.40
N ASN A 10 4.68 -4.95 4.97
CA ASN A 10 4.00 -6.23 4.75
C ASN A 10 2.84 -6.12 3.73
N CYS A 11 2.70 -4.97 3.07
CA CYS A 11 1.61 -4.71 2.15
C CYS A 11 1.97 -5.21 0.75
N PRO A 12 1.13 -6.04 0.08
CA PRO A 12 1.40 -6.49 -1.28
C PRO A 12 1.32 -5.36 -2.32
N LEU A 13 0.84 -4.17 -1.91
CA LEU A 13 0.71 -2.98 -2.74
C LEU A 13 1.82 -1.95 -2.50
N LEU A 14 2.80 -2.28 -1.66
CA LEU A 14 4.04 -1.51 -1.54
C LEU A 14 4.84 -1.68 -2.83
N SER A 15 5.35 -0.59 -3.37
CA SER A 15 6.24 -0.60 -4.52
C SER A 15 7.41 0.36 -4.29
N TYR A 16 8.43 0.24 -5.14
CA TYR A 16 9.62 1.07 -5.10
C TYR A 16 9.80 1.74 -6.45
N VAL A 17 9.91 3.07 -6.44
CA VAL A 17 10.18 3.89 -7.64
C VAL A 17 11.39 4.74 -7.30
N GLU A 18 12.47 4.62 -8.08
CA GLU A 18 13.73 5.35 -7.86
C GLU A 18 14.29 5.20 -6.42
N GLY A 19 14.10 4.03 -5.82
CA GLY A 19 14.52 3.75 -4.43
C GLY A 19 13.54 4.26 -3.36
N GLN A 20 12.52 5.04 -3.72
CA GLN A 20 11.51 5.54 -2.79
C GLN A 20 10.34 4.57 -2.66
N ARG A 21 9.89 4.35 -1.42
CA ARG A 21 8.68 3.57 -1.10
C ARG A 21 7.43 4.34 -1.55
N VAL A 22 6.61 3.72 -2.38
CA VAL A 22 5.37 4.31 -2.89
C VAL A 22 4.18 3.36 -2.76
N CYS A 23 2.97 3.93 -2.70
CA CYS A 23 1.72 3.19 -2.73
C CYS A 23 1.04 3.38 -4.09
N ASN A 24 0.76 2.27 -4.77
CA ASN A 24 0.10 2.31 -6.09
C ASN A 24 -1.43 2.44 -6.03
N VAL A 25 -2.02 2.40 -4.82
CA VAL A 25 -3.49 2.36 -4.67
C VAL A 25 -4.04 3.54 -3.87
N GLY A 26 -3.22 4.17 -3.03
CA GLY A 26 -3.60 5.44 -2.42
C GLY A 26 -3.55 6.55 -3.48
N PRO A 27 -4.60 7.37 -3.66
CA PRO A 27 -4.53 8.53 -4.56
C PRO A 27 -3.71 9.68 -3.92
N PRO A 28 -2.93 10.43 -4.70
CA PRO A 28 -2.59 10.21 -6.12
C PRO A 28 -1.73 8.94 -6.34
N SER A 29 -1.76 8.36 -7.54
CA SER A 29 -0.93 7.17 -7.85
C SER A 29 0.54 7.40 -7.50
N GLN A 30 1.23 6.34 -7.08
CA GLN A 30 2.61 6.38 -6.59
C GLN A 30 2.81 7.33 -5.40
N ARG A 31 1.80 7.45 -4.53
CA ARG A 31 1.92 8.30 -3.34
C ARG A 31 3.09 7.85 -2.46
N PRO A 32 4.01 8.74 -2.08
CA PRO A 32 5.17 8.37 -1.27
C PRO A 32 4.76 7.91 0.12
N ILE A 33 5.36 6.81 0.57
CA ILE A 33 5.19 6.24 1.90
C ILE A 33 6.36 6.73 2.77
N PRO A 34 6.10 7.40 3.90
CA PRO A 34 7.14 7.79 4.85
C PRO A 34 7.98 6.59 5.30
N GLU A 35 9.25 6.82 5.63
CA GLU A 35 10.12 5.73 6.09
C GLU A 35 9.70 5.12 7.43
N ALA A 36 8.86 5.82 8.20
CA ALA A 36 8.31 5.30 9.44
C ALA A 36 7.65 3.93 9.27
N ASP A 37 7.81 3.07 10.28
CA ASP A 37 7.20 1.73 10.32
C ASP A 37 5.67 1.75 10.40
N GLU A 38 5.10 2.93 10.68
CA GLU A 38 3.68 3.11 10.85
C GLU A 38 2.93 3.25 9.52
N ARG A 39 1.73 2.69 9.51
CA ARG A 39 0.80 2.86 8.39
C ARG A 39 0.42 4.34 8.25
N PRO A 40 0.52 4.94 7.06
CA PRO A 40 0.10 6.33 6.85
C PRO A 40 -1.38 6.56 7.15
N THR A 41 -1.74 7.77 7.60
CA THR A 41 -3.14 8.15 7.91
C THR A 41 -4.03 8.13 6.66
N TRP A 42 -3.46 8.43 5.50
CA TRP A 42 -4.15 8.41 4.21
C TRP A 42 -4.31 7.01 3.59
N CYS A 43 -3.76 5.96 4.21
CA CYS A 43 -3.85 4.60 3.69
C CYS A 43 -5.31 4.11 3.64
N ARG A 44 -5.80 3.77 2.44
CA ARG A 44 -7.17 3.29 2.19
C ARG A 44 -7.52 2.01 2.98
N MET A 45 -6.53 1.14 3.22
CA MET A 45 -6.70 -0.10 4.00
C MET A 45 -7.06 0.11 5.47
N ARG A 46 -7.08 1.36 5.97
CA ARG A 46 -7.60 1.67 7.30
C ARG A 46 -9.14 1.55 7.37
N LYS A 47 -9.83 1.71 6.25
CA LYS A 47 -11.31 1.77 6.20
C LYS A 47 -11.92 0.89 5.11
N GLU A 48 -11.11 0.49 4.14
CA GLU A 48 -11.57 -0.18 2.92
C GLU A 48 -10.90 -1.53 2.76
N GLN A 49 -11.56 -2.44 2.04
CA GLN A 49 -10.98 -3.68 1.54
C GLN A 49 -10.77 -3.55 0.03
N ILE A 50 -9.67 -4.10 -0.47
CA ILE A 50 -9.38 -4.09 -1.91
C ILE A 50 -9.36 -5.51 -2.43
N ILE A 51 -10.15 -5.74 -3.48
CA ILE A 51 -10.21 -7.01 -4.18
C ILE A 51 -9.30 -6.90 -5.40
N ILE A 52 -8.22 -7.67 -5.41
CA ILE A 52 -7.32 -7.76 -6.57
C ILE A 52 -7.79 -8.97 -7.39
N ARG A 53 -8.14 -8.72 -8.65
CA ARG A 53 -8.48 -9.77 -9.63
C ARG A 53 -7.30 -9.94 -10.56
N ASP A 54 -6.76 -11.16 -10.59
CA ASP A 54 -5.76 -11.56 -11.58
C ASP A 54 -6.50 -12.10 -12.81
N PHE A 55 -6.48 -11.34 -13.91
CA PHE A 55 -7.05 -11.75 -15.19
C PHE A 55 -5.98 -12.48 -15.99
N LYS A 56 -5.58 -13.67 -15.52
CA LYS A 56 -4.84 -14.61 -16.35
C LYS A 56 -5.76 -15.21 -17.42
#